data_AF-A0A1X7T0S2-F1
#
_entry.id   AF-A0A1X7T0S2-F1
#
_cell.length_a   1.000
_cell.length_b   1.000
_cell.length_c   1.000
_cell.angle_alpha   90.00
_cell.angle_beta   90.00
_cell.angle_gamma   90.00
#
_symmetry.space_group_name_H-M   'P 1'
#
loop_
_entity.id
_entity.type
_entity.pdbx_description
1 polymer ?
#
loop_
_entity_poly.entity_id
_entity_poly.type
_entity_poly.pdbx_seq_one_letter_code
_entity_poly.pdbx_strand_id
1 'polypeptide(L)'
;MAENTSPATTMTCEVCSEYYTDPLMLPCLHSFCKKCLIKAKEKQGSADTSLKCPTCDTSVNLPDNEIEGLTQNLWFEHKSKEASIKKKIVSKEAASCDKCRVDDSSDAAVVYCCDCSQFLCDHCKKGHKRKPKKANHKLINLETKESIELPTVKHEAVYCARHLDQKLTYFCNDCNTLVCQICLNVKHKSHNYNDYLDEGEAARKALKESVASCDRVIPPVTEAIANGEKMLEQIATRKEEVRQEIKEMFEELKAALDKRCNDLLRPRQ
;
A
#
# COMPACT_ATOMS: atom_id res chain seq x y z
N MET A 1 4.11 22.90 10.81
CA MET A 1 4.53 22.43 9.48
C MET A 1 4.46 20.91 9.50
N ALA A 2 3.30 20.34 9.19
CA ALA A 2 3.19 18.90 9.04
C ALA A 2 3.83 18.56 7.69
N GLU A 3 5.00 17.93 7.74
CA GLU A 3 5.62 17.36 6.55
C GLU A 3 4.59 16.43 5.92
N ASN A 4 4.19 16.75 4.69
CA ASN A 4 3.34 15.92 3.85
C ASN A 4 4.19 14.71 3.40
N THR A 5 4.57 13.87 4.35
CA THR A 5 5.22 12.60 4.12
C THR A 5 4.11 11.64 3.73
N SER A 6 3.95 11.43 2.43
CA SER A 6 3.22 10.26 1.93
C SER A 6 3.63 9.06 2.78
N PRO A 7 2.69 8.33 3.41
CA PRO A 7 3.04 7.25 4.31
C PRO A 7 3.97 6.29 3.58
N ALA A 8 5.13 6.01 4.17
CA ALA A 8 6.10 5.10 3.58
C ALA A 8 5.39 3.77 3.31
N THR A 9 5.28 3.39 2.03
CA THR A 9 4.59 2.16 1.66
C THR A 9 5.35 0.97 2.24
N THR A 10 4.79 0.33 3.27
CA THR A 10 5.41 -0.80 3.95
C THR A 10 5.17 -2.07 3.14
N MET A 11 6.17 -2.98 3.12
CA MET A 11 6.06 -4.27 2.44
C MET A 11 5.45 -5.36 3.33
N THR A 12 4.79 -4.96 4.41
CA THR A 12 4.21 -5.83 5.42
C THR A 12 2.73 -5.57 5.55
N CYS A 13 1.96 -6.64 5.72
CA CYS A 13 0.51 -6.58 5.92
C CYS A 13 0.19 -6.01 7.29
N GLU A 14 -0.70 -5.01 7.36
CA GLU A 14 -1.09 -4.35 8.62
C GLU A 14 -1.83 -5.27 9.61
N VAL A 15 -2.40 -6.39 9.12
CA VAL A 15 -3.15 -7.33 9.97
C VAL A 15 -2.25 -8.37 10.61
N CYS A 16 -1.22 -8.86 9.91
CA CYS A 16 -0.33 -9.91 10.45
C CYS A 16 1.09 -9.44 10.73
N SER A 17 1.44 -8.21 10.35
CA SER A 17 2.78 -7.62 10.47
C SER A 17 3.90 -8.41 9.76
N GLU A 18 3.52 -9.32 8.86
CA GLU A 18 4.42 -10.13 8.04
C GLU A 18 4.45 -9.61 6.59
N TYR A 19 5.48 -9.98 5.83
CA TYR A 19 5.54 -9.71 4.40
C TYR A 19 4.28 -10.22 3.68
N TYR A 20 3.78 -9.45 2.71
CA TYR A 20 2.57 -9.83 1.98
C TYR A 20 2.72 -11.20 1.29
N THR A 21 1.70 -12.03 1.46
CA THR A 21 1.57 -13.33 0.81
C THR A 21 0.18 -13.40 0.20
N ASP A 22 0.10 -13.60 -1.12
CA ASP A 22 -1.14 -13.54 -1.89
C ASP A 22 -2.01 -12.32 -1.52
N PRO A 23 -1.48 -11.09 -1.68
CA PRO A 23 -2.19 -9.88 -1.28
C PRO A 23 -3.38 -9.58 -2.21
N LEU A 24 -4.52 -9.27 -1.61
CA LEU A 24 -5.71 -8.80 -2.29
C LEU A 24 -5.96 -7.33 -1.95
N MET A 25 -6.41 -6.57 -2.94
CA MET A 25 -6.73 -5.15 -2.84
C MET A 25 -8.25 -4.97 -2.71
N LEU A 26 -8.66 -4.19 -1.71
CA LEU A 26 -10.05 -3.76 -1.55
C LEU A 26 -10.33 -2.51 -2.40
N PRO A 27 -11.60 -2.19 -2.72
CA PRO A 27 -11.97 -0.96 -3.44
C PRO A 27 -11.52 0.34 -2.76
N CYS A 28 -11.28 0.34 -1.45
CA CYS A 28 -10.66 1.45 -0.71
C CYS A 28 -9.13 1.55 -0.91
N LEU A 29 -8.56 0.75 -1.82
CA LEU A 29 -7.14 0.65 -2.19
C LEU A 29 -6.19 0.10 -1.11
N HIS A 30 -6.69 -0.20 0.10
CA HIS A 30 -5.93 -0.97 1.07
C HIS A 30 -5.75 -2.42 0.63
N SER A 31 -4.57 -2.99 0.91
CA SER A 31 -4.22 -4.36 0.52
C SER A 31 -3.87 -5.20 1.74
N PHE A 32 -4.24 -6.49 1.72
CA PHE A 32 -4.02 -7.44 2.82
C PHE A 32 -3.73 -8.83 2.28
N CYS A 33 -3.01 -9.65 3.03
CA CYS A 33 -2.86 -11.07 2.67
C CYS A 33 -4.25 -11.74 2.58
N LYS A 34 -4.47 -12.61 1.59
CA LYS A 34 -5.73 -13.36 1.43
C LYS A 34 -6.17 -14.04 2.74
N LYS A 35 -5.23 -14.72 3.42
CA LYS A 35 -5.47 -15.36 4.74
C LYS A 35 -5.95 -14.38 5.83
N CYS A 36 -5.53 -13.12 5.77
CA CYS A 36 -5.91 -12.09 6.74
C CYS A 36 -7.33 -11.61 6.47
N LEU A 37 -7.73 -11.45 5.20
CA LEU A 37 -9.10 -11.10 4.83
C LEU A 37 -10.08 -12.21 5.18
N ILE A 38 -9.71 -13.48 4.94
CA ILE A 38 -10.54 -14.64 5.33
C ILE A 38 -10.82 -14.62 6.83
N LYS A 39 -9.78 -14.46 7.66
CA LYS A 39 -9.93 -14.34 9.12
C LYS A 39 -10.75 -13.12 9.54
N ALA A 40 -10.60 -11.99 8.86
CA ALA A 40 -11.37 -10.79 9.15
C ALA A 40 -12.86 -11.01 8.87
N LYS A 41 -13.19 -11.70 7.78
CA LYS A 41 -14.55 -12.09 7.43
C LYS A 41 -15.16 -13.08 8.41
N GLU A 42 -14.43 -14.13 8.77
CA GLU A 42 -14.87 -15.13 9.76
C GLU A 42 -15.25 -14.48 11.10
N LYS A 43 -14.52 -13.44 11.53
CA LYS A 43 -14.83 -12.67 12.74
C LYS A 43 -16.10 -11.82 12.63
N GLN A 44 -16.50 -11.41 11.43
CA GLN A 44 -17.70 -10.59 11.19
C GLN A 44 -18.98 -11.44 11.12
N GLY A 45 -18.84 -12.77 10.99
CA GLY A 45 -19.96 -13.73 10.92
C GLY A 45 -20.32 -14.10 9.48
N SER A 46 -20.73 -15.35 9.26
CA SER A 46 -20.94 -15.92 7.91
C SER A 46 -22.15 -15.37 7.15
N ALA A 47 -23.06 -14.68 7.83
CA ALA A 47 -24.30 -14.15 7.26
C ALA A 47 -24.15 -12.77 6.60
N ASP A 48 -23.04 -12.07 6.87
CA ASP A 48 -22.79 -10.76 6.27
C ASP A 48 -22.14 -10.94 4.89
N THR A 49 -22.78 -10.39 3.86
CA THR A 49 -22.25 -10.34 2.49
C THR A 49 -21.19 -9.25 2.31
N SER A 50 -20.95 -8.46 3.35
CA SER A 50 -19.98 -7.37 3.36
C SER A 50 -18.74 -7.71 4.20
N LEU A 51 -17.63 -7.08 3.83
CA LEU A 51 -16.35 -7.15 4.53
C LEU A 51 -15.90 -5.73 4.88
N LYS A 52 -15.67 -5.46 6.16
CA LYS A 52 -15.07 -4.18 6.58
C LYS A 52 -13.55 -4.20 6.40
N CYS A 53 -13.02 -3.15 5.79
CA CYS A 53 -11.59 -2.92 5.68
C CYS A 53 -10.95 -2.77 7.07
N PRO A 54 -9.92 -3.57 7.42
CA PRO A 54 -9.23 -3.48 8.71
C PRO A 54 -8.55 -2.13 9.02
N THR A 55 -8.29 -1.30 7.99
CA THR A 55 -7.56 -0.03 8.13
C THR A 55 -8.48 1.19 8.18
N CYS A 56 -9.54 1.21 7.38
CA CYS A 56 -10.40 2.39 7.20
C CYS A 56 -11.90 2.13 7.43
N ASP A 57 -12.28 0.94 7.91
CA ASP A 57 -13.66 0.51 8.18
C ASP A 57 -14.65 0.59 7.01
N THR A 58 -14.16 0.91 5.80
CA THR A 58 -14.99 0.94 4.59
C THR A 58 -15.55 -0.46 4.33
N SER A 59 -16.88 -0.54 4.18
CA SER A 59 -17.59 -1.78 3.90
C SER A 59 -17.52 -2.11 2.42
N VAL A 60 -17.08 -3.32 2.11
CA VAL A 60 -16.90 -3.83 0.75
C VAL A 60 -17.89 -4.96 0.54
N ASN A 61 -18.77 -4.84 -0.45
CA ASN A 61 -19.65 -5.93 -0.83
C ASN A 61 -18.84 -6.99 -1.58
N LEU A 62 -18.97 -8.25 -1.15
CA LEU A 62 -18.35 -9.39 -1.81
C LEU A 62 -19.41 -10.09 -2.66
N PRO A 63 -19.34 -10.00 -4.01
CA PRO A 63 -20.17 -10.80 -4.88
C PRO A 63 -19.98 -12.28 -4.52
N ASP A 64 -21.08 -13.02 -4.40
CA ASP A 64 -21.11 -14.44 -4.03
C ASP A 64 -20.55 -14.77 -2.63
N ASN A 65 -20.33 -13.76 -1.79
CA ASN A 65 -19.74 -13.93 -0.46
C ASN A 65 -18.35 -14.61 -0.53
N GLU A 66 -17.58 -14.38 -1.59
CA GLU A 66 -16.23 -14.93 -1.76
C GLU A 66 -15.18 -13.81 -1.83
N ILE A 67 -13.99 -14.09 -1.29
CA ILE A 67 -12.86 -13.13 -1.26
C ILE A 67 -12.06 -13.23 -2.57
N GLU A 68 -12.19 -14.35 -3.27
CA GLU A 68 -11.56 -14.72 -4.54
C GLU A 68 -11.88 -13.75 -5.68
N GLY A 69 -13.00 -13.03 -5.61
CA GLY A 69 -13.37 -12.01 -6.60
C GLY A 69 -12.60 -10.69 -6.49
N LEU A 70 -11.79 -10.50 -5.43
CA LEU A 70 -11.00 -9.29 -5.24
C LEU A 70 -9.75 -9.27 -6.12
N THR A 71 -9.32 -8.08 -6.51
CA THR A 71 -8.13 -7.87 -7.33
C THR A 71 -6.86 -8.24 -6.56
N GLN A 72 -6.04 -9.13 -7.13
CA GLN A 72 -4.73 -9.46 -6.58
C GLN A 72 -3.74 -8.30 -6.77
N ASN A 73 -3.04 -7.90 -5.71
CA ASN A 73 -2.03 -6.85 -5.76
C ASN A 73 -0.64 -7.43 -6.04
N LEU A 74 -0.38 -7.73 -7.31
CA LEU A 74 0.89 -8.29 -7.77
C LEU A 74 2.11 -7.41 -7.41
N TRP A 75 1.92 -6.10 -7.29
CA TRP A 75 3.02 -5.21 -6.89
C TRP A 75 3.46 -5.50 -5.46
N PHE A 76 2.53 -5.59 -4.50
CA PHE A 76 2.87 -5.96 -3.13
C PHE A 76 3.43 -7.38 -3.06
N GLU A 77 2.89 -8.32 -3.83
CA GLU A 77 3.41 -9.69 -3.84
C GLU A 77 4.89 -9.71 -4.23
N HIS A 78 5.24 -9.06 -5.33
CA HIS A 78 6.61 -9.02 -5.84
C HIS A 78 7.54 -8.23 -4.91
N LYS A 79 7.14 -7.03 -4.48
CA LYS A 79 7.99 -6.18 -3.64
C LYS A 79 8.18 -6.73 -2.22
N SER A 80 7.18 -7.44 -1.69
CA SER A 80 7.31 -8.11 -0.40
C SER A 80 8.22 -9.33 -0.48
N LYS A 81 8.16 -10.11 -1.57
CA LYS A 81 9.13 -11.18 -1.84
C LYS A 81 10.55 -10.61 -1.94
N GLU A 82 10.75 -9.56 -2.72
CA GLU A 82 12.06 -8.87 -2.83
C GLU A 82 12.57 -8.42 -1.45
N ALA A 83 11.73 -7.74 -0.67
CA ALA A 83 12.11 -7.24 0.65
C ALA A 83 12.42 -8.37 1.63
N SER A 84 11.65 -9.47 1.60
CA SER A 84 11.89 -10.67 2.41
C SER A 84 13.23 -11.32 2.07
N ILE A 85 13.54 -11.46 0.78
CA ILE A 85 14.83 -12.02 0.33
C ILE A 85 15.98 -11.11 0.72
N LYS A 86 15.87 -9.79 0.51
CA LYS A 86 16.89 -8.82 0.95
C LYS A 86 17.16 -8.93 2.43
N LYS A 87 16.09 -8.98 3.25
CA LYS A 87 16.20 -9.15 4.69
C LYS A 87 16.99 -10.39 5.04
N LYS A 88 16.58 -11.57 4.53
CA LYS A 88 17.27 -12.86 4.79
C LYS A 88 18.76 -12.83 4.46
N ILE A 89 19.10 -12.22 3.33
CA ILE A 89 20.49 -12.09 2.87
C ILE A 89 21.29 -11.17 3.80
N VAL A 90 20.75 -10.00 4.15
CA VAL A 90 21.44 -9.00 4.98
C VAL A 90 21.55 -9.46 6.45
N SER A 91 20.50 -10.08 6.98
CA SER A 91 20.47 -10.61 8.35
C SER A 91 21.21 -11.93 8.52
N LYS A 92 21.65 -12.56 7.42
CA LYS A 92 22.27 -13.89 7.39
C LYS A 92 21.42 -14.96 8.06
N GLU A 93 20.11 -14.84 7.90
CA GLU A 93 19.20 -15.91 8.31
C GLU A 93 19.54 -17.19 7.54
N ALA A 94 19.59 -18.31 8.25
CA ALA A 94 19.83 -19.60 7.63
C ALA A 94 18.73 -19.88 6.60
N ALA A 95 19.11 -19.95 5.33
CA ALA A 95 18.21 -20.30 4.23
C ALA A 95 18.42 -21.75 3.83
N SER A 96 17.32 -22.46 3.57
CA SER A 96 17.32 -23.81 3.02
C SER A 96 17.46 -23.81 1.51
N CYS A 97 18.01 -24.88 0.95
CA CYS A 97 18.00 -25.10 -0.49
C CYS A 97 16.58 -25.43 -1.00
N ASP A 98 16.05 -24.61 -1.92
CA ASP A 98 14.70 -24.79 -2.49
C ASP A 98 14.57 -26.07 -3.34
N LYS A 99 15.70 -26.65 -3.77
CA LYS A 99 15.76 -27.83 -4.65
C LYS A 99 15.86 -29.16 -3.90
N CYS A 100 16.29 -29.15 -2.63
CA CYS A 100 16.62 -30.38 -1.88
C CYS A 100 15.45 -30.98 -1.09
N ARG A 101 14.20 -30.62 -1.43
CA ARG A 101 12.99 -30.99 -0.66
C ARG A 101 12.61 -32.48 -0.65
N VAL A 102 13.43 -33.36 -1.23
CA VAL A 102 13.00 -34.76 -1.45
C VAL A 102 13.14 -35.60 -0.19
N ASP A 103 14.15 -35.38 0.68
CA ASP A 103 14.47 -36.35 1.75
C ASP A 103 14.97 -35.72 3.07
N ASP A 104 14.19 -34.89 3.79
CA ASP A 104 14.43 -34.33 5.15
C ASP A 104 15.80 -33.64 5.48
N SER A 105 16.80 -33.74 4.61
CA SER A 105 18.10 -33.07 4.65
C SER A 105 18.05 -31.90 3.68
N SER A 106 17.35 -30.85 4.08
CA SER A 106 17.42 -29.60 3.35
C SER A 106 18.77 -28.94 3.62
N ASP A 107 19.76 -29.21 2.77
CA ASP A 107 21.07 -28.56 2.82
C ASP A 107 20.95 -27.03 2.97
N ALA A 108 21.86 -26.44 3.73
CA ALA A 108 21.98 -25.00 3.84
C ALA A 108 22.30 -24.38 2.47
N ALA A 109 21.54 -23.34 2.11
CA ALA A 109 21.83 -22.55 0.94
C ALA A 109 23.10 -21.72 1.15
N VAL A 110 23.93 -21.68 0.11
CA VAL A 110 25.15 -20.87 0.07
C VAL A 110 25.05 -19.75 -0.96
N VAL A 111 24.10 -19.86 -1.89
CA VAL A 111 23.83 -18.83 -2.90
C VAL A 111 22.33 -18.62 -3.12
N TYR A 112 21.96 -17.41 -3.51
CA TYR A 112 20.65 -17.08 -4.07
C TYR A 112 20.79 -16.79 -5.57
N CYS A 113 19.96 -17.42 -6.40
CA CYS A 113 19.90 -17.19 -7.84
C CYS A 113 18.80 -16.18 -8.16
N CYS A 114 19.17 -15.02 -8.70
CA CYS A 114 18.23 -13.94 -9.01
C CYS A 114 17.26 -14.32 -10.14
N ASP A 115 17.76 -15.01 -11.17
CA ASP A 115 16.96 -15.34 -12.36
C ASP A 115 15.96 -16.47 -12.10
N CYS A 116 16.30 -17.41 -11.21
CA CYS A 116 15.39 -18.49 -10.82
C CYS A 116 14.59 -18.19 -9.55
N SER A 117 14.86 -17.07 -8.88
CA SER A 117 14.34 -16.74 -7.55
C SER A 117 14.45 -17.88 -6.54
N GLN A 118 15.63 -18.51 -6.46
CA GLN A 118 15.84 -19.74 -5.67
C GLN A 118 17.12 -19.69 -4.83
N PHE A 119 17.02 -20.14 -3.58
CA PHE A 119 18.14 -20.46 -2.69
C PHE A 119 18.70 -21.85 -3.02
N LEU A 120 20.02 -21.95 -3.16
CA LEU A 120 20.70 -23.18 -3.59
C LEU A 120 21.85 -23.53 -2.65
N CYS A 121 21.94 -24.80 -2.23
CA CYS A 121 23.13 -25.36 -1.58
C CYS A 121 24.28 -25.52 -2.59
N ASP A 122 25.47 -25.88 -2.10
CA ASP A 122 26.65 -26.02 -2.94
C ASP A 122 26.49 -27.08 -4.04
N HIS A 123 25.81 -28.19 -3.75
CA HIS A 123 25.49 -29.23 -4.74
C HIS A 123 24.56 -28.69 -5.84
N CYS A 124 23.45 -28.06 -5.43
CA CYS A 124 22.44 -27.55 -6.35
C CYS A 124 22.97 -26.37 -7.18
N LYS A 125 23.86 -25.54 -6.62
CA LYS A 125 24.62 -24.50 -7.33
C LYS A 125 25.47 -25.07 -8.46
N LYS A 126 26.21 -26.16 -8.22
CA LYS A 126 27.03 -26.83 -9.24
C LYS A 126 26.15 -27.39 -10.37
N GLY A 127 25.06 -28.08 -10.02
CA GLY A 127 24.07 -28.57 -10.99
C GLY A 127 23.42 -27.43 -11.79
N HIS A 128 23.19 -26.29 -11.16
CA HIS A 128 22.64 -25.09 -11.79
C HIS A 128 23.57 -24.57 -12.90
N LYS A 129 24.87 -24.39 -12.61
CA LYS A 129 25.86 -23.91 -13.58
C LYS A 129 26.10 -24.87 -14.74
N ARG A 130 25.95 -26.18 -14.53
CA ARG A 130 26.11 -27.20 -15.58
C ARG A 130 25.02 -27.15 -16.65
N LYS A 131 23.83 -26.60 -16.35
CA LYS A 131 22.74 -26.49 -17.32
C LYS A 131 22.98 -25.28 -18.24
N PRO A 132 23.07 -25.44 -19.58
CA PRO A 132 23.41 -24.35 -20.50
C PRO A 132 22.49 -23.13 -20.35
N LYS A 133 21.18 -23.36 -20.24
CA LYS A 133 20.17 -22.30 -20.05
C LYS A 133 20.30 -21.50 -18.74
N LYS A 134 21.11 -21.98 -17.79
CA LYS A 134 21.26 -21.42 -16.44
C LYS A 134 22.70 -21.06 -16.08
N ALA A 135 23.63 -21.29 -16.99
CA ALA A 135 25.06 -21.09 -16.74
C ALA A 135 25.41 -19.64 -16.41
N ASN A 136 24.69 -18.69 -17.01
CA ASN A 136 24.92 -17.25 -16.89
C ASN A 136 23.97 -16.54 -15.91
N HIS A 137 23.22 -17.28 -15.09
CA HIS A 137 22.34 -16.66 -14.11
C HIS A 137 23.12 -15.90 -13.04
N LYS A 138 22.58 -14.76 -12.59
CA LYS A 138 23.18 -13.96 -11.52
C LYS A 138 23.01 -14.68 -10.18
N LEU A 139 24.13 -15.09 -9.60
CA LEU A 139 24.20 -15.73 -8.28
C LEU A 139 24.76 -14.76 -7.26
N ILE A 140 24.07 -14.64 -6.13
CA ILE A 140 24.48 -13.90 -4.96
C ILE A 140 25.02 -14.88 -3.94
N ASN A 141 26.22 -14.64 -3.44
CA ASN A 141 26.77 -15.43 -2.34
C ASN A 141 26.19 -14.92 -1.02
N LEU A 142 25.67 -15.84 -0.19
CA LEU A 142 25.07 -15.52 1.11
C LEU A 142 26.13 -15.25 2.19
N GLU A 143 27.38 -15.65 1.97
CA GLU A 143 28.47 -15.53 2.94
C GLU A 143 29.21 -14.18 2.85
N THR A 144 29.20 -13.50 1.69
CA THR A 144 30.15 -12.41 1.37
C THR A 144 29.78 -11.02 1.92
N LYS A 145 28.72 -10.87 2.71
CA LYS A 145 28.32 -9.63 3.44
C LYS A 145 28.19 -8.33 2.61
N GLU A 146 28.18 -8.37 1.29
CA GLU A 146 28.05 -7.16 0.48
C GLU A 146 26.59 -6.69 0.44
N SER A 147 26.37 -5.38 0.39
CA SER A 147 25.07 -4.80 0.10
C SER A 147 24.63 -5.24 -1.29
N ILE A 148 23.73 -6.22 -1.34
CA ILE A 148 23.34 -6.85 -2.58
C ILE A 148 22.16 -6.09 -3.19
N GLU A 149 22.44 -5.45 -4.32
CA GLU A 149 21.39 -5.04 -5.25
C GLU A 149 20.77 -6.30 -5.87
N LEU A 150 19.67 -6.77 -5.26
CA LEU A 150 18.80 -7.73 -5.93
C LEU A 150 18.33 -7.10 -7.24
N PRO A 151 18.53 -7.76 -8.39
CA PRO A 151 17.84 -7.39 -9.61
C PRO A 151 16.34 -7.32 -9.34
N THR A 152 15.67 -6.40 -10.01
CA THR A 152 14.21 -6.41 -10.09
C THR A 152 13.78 -7.83 -10.46
N VAL A 153 12.96 -8.46 -9.62
CA VAL A 153 12.47 -9.82 -9.90
C VAL A 153 11.77 -9.73 -11.24
N LYS A 154 12.20 -10.56 -12.21
CA LYS A 154 11.51 -10.66 -13.50
C LYS A 154 10.09 -11.07 -13.19
N HIS A 155 9.14 -10.18 -13.43
CA HIS A 155 7.72 -10.44 -13.24
C HIS A 155 7.35 -11.67 -14.06
N GLU A 156 6.81 -12.70 -13.39
CA GLU A 156 6.37 -13.91 -14.07
C GLU A 156 5.23 -13.55 -15.03
N ALA A 157 5.22 -14.21 -16.19
CA ALA A 157 4.10 -14.06 -17.11
C ALA A 157 2.81 -14.55 -16.43
N VAL A 158 1.73 -13.78 -16.57
CA VAL A 158 0.42 -14.19 -16.06
C VAL A 158 -0.25 -15.10 -17.09
N TYR A 159 -0.75 -16.25 -16.63
CA TYR A 159 -1.38 -17.27 -17.46
C TYR A 159 -2.90 -17.27 -17.31
N CYS A 160 -3.59 -17.72 -18.34
CA CYS A 160 -5.05 -17.82 -18.34
C CYS A 160 -5.53 -18.93 -17.40
N ALA A 161 -6.45 -18.61 -16.49
CA ALA A 161 -7.05 -19.58 -15.57
C ALA A 161 -7.77 -20.76 -16.27
N ARG A 162 -8.22 -20.57 -17.51
CA ARG A 162 -8.90 -21.61 -18.31
C ARG A 162 -7.96 -22.37 -19.25
N HIS A 163 -6.88 -21.72 -19.69
CA HIS A 163 -5.91 -22.28 -20.63
C HIS A 163 -4.53 -22.12 -20.01
N LEU A 164 -4.16 -23.07 -19.15
CA LEU A 164 -3.03 -22.93 -18.20
C LEU A 164 -1.68 -22.64 -18.87
N ASP A 165 -1.47 -23.08 -20.11
CA ASP A 165 -0.23 -22.84 -20.86
C ASP A 165 -0.25 -21.55 -21.70
N GLN A 166 -1.35 -20.79 -21.67
CA GLN A 166 -1.53 -19.62 -22.51
C GLN A 166 -1.33 -18.34 -21.71
N LYS A 167 -0.36 -17.53 -22.14
CA LYS A 167 -0.09 -16.22 -21.56
C LYS A 167 -1.22 -15.24 -21.90
N LEU A 168 -1.58 -14.42 -20.93
CA LEU A 168 -2.46 -13.28 -21.14
C LEU A 168 -1.66 -12.17 -21.85
N THR A 169 -1.98 -11.94 -23.12
CA THR A 169 -1.20 -11.08 -24.04
C THR A 169 -2.06 -10.04 -24.75
N TYR A 170 -3.37 -10.03 -24.51
CA TYR A 170 -4.28 -9.05 -25.08
C TYR A 170 -5.16 -8.48 -23.99
N PHE A 171 -5.63 -7.25 -24.20
CA PHE A 171 -6.64 -6.62 -23.38
C PHE A 171 -7.92 -6.43 -24.18
N CYS A 172 -9.02 -7.01 -23.70
CA CYS A 172 -10.33 -6.85 -24.31
C CYS A 172 -11.02 -5.61 -23.73
N ASN A 173 -11.22 -4.59 -24.56
CA ASN A 173 -11.78 -3.31 -24.15
C ASN A 173 -13.26 -3.42 -23.75
N ASP A 174 -14.02 -4.25 -24.47
CA ASP A 174 -15.46 -4.41 -24.21
C ASP A 174 -15.74 -5.16 -22.89
N CYS A 175 -14.80 -6.01 -22.46
CA CYS A 175 -14.90 -6.77 -21.22
C CYS A 175 -14.03 -6.22 -20.09
N ASN A 176 -13.20 -5.22 -20.38
CA ASN A 176 -12.24 -4.62 -19.45
C ASN A 176 -11.36 -5.68 -18.75
N THR A 177 -10.81 -6.63 -19.51
CA THR A 177 -10.08 -7.79 -18.93
C THR A 177 -8.95 -8.28 -19.84
N LEU A 178 -7.93 -8.88 -19.22
CA LEU A 178 -6.83 -9.54 -19.92
C LEU A 178 -7.27 -10.91 -20.46
N VAL A 179 -6.93 -11.18 -21.72
CA VAL A 179 -7.30 -12.42 -22.41
C VAL A 179 -6.09 -13.06 -23.10
N CYS A 180 -6.11 -14.39 -23.22
CA CYS A 180 -5.16 -15.12 -24.05
C CYS A 180 -5.69 -15.28 -25.49
N GLN A 181 -4.81 -15.67 -26.41
CA GLN A 181 -5.14 -15.91 -27.82
C GLN A 181 -6.34 -16.84 -28.03
N ILE A 182 -6.48 -17.89 -27.21
CA ILE A 182 -7.60 -18.83 -27.33
C ILE A 182 -8.91 -18.17 -26.91
N CYS A 183 -8.94 -17.46 -25.77
CA CYS A 183 -10.13 -16.74 -25.32
C CYS A 183 -10.58 -15.70 -26.36
N LEU A 184 -9.61 -15.01 -26.95
CA LEU A 184 -9.84 -14.02 -27.99
C LEU A 184 -10.65 -14.61 -29.17
N ASN A 185 -10.22 -15.77 -29.67
CA ASN A 185 -10.84 -16.41 -30.82
C ASN A 185 -12.19 -17.09 -30.52
N VAL A 186 -12.44 -17.50 -29.27
CA VAL A 186 -13.63 -18.28 -28.89
C VAL A 186 -14.74 -17.40 -28.31
N LYS A 187 -14.40 -16.53 -27.34
CA LYS A 187 -15.39 -15.74 -26.59
C LYS A 187 -15.41 -14.25 -26.95
N HIS A 188 -14.29 -13.72 -27.46
CA HIS A 188 -14.13 -12.27 -27.69
C HIS A 188 -13.91 -11.96 -29.18
N LYS A 189 -14.36 -12.84 -30.09
CA LYS A 189 -14.06 -12.75 -31.53
C LYS A 189 -14.59 -11.46 -32.16
N SER A 190 -15.72 -10.96 -31.68
CA SER A 190 -16.37 -9.73 -32.14
C SER A 190 -16.11 -8.54 -31.24
N HIS A 191 -15.23 -8.68 -30.24
CA HIS A 191 -14.95 -7.60 -29.30
C HIS A 191 -13.77 -6.77 -29.76
N ASN A 192 -13.72 -5.52 -29.33
CA ASN A 192 -12.54 -4.69 -29.50
C ASN A 192 -11.44 -5.12 -28.52
N TYR A 193 -10.22 -5.25 -29.01
CA TYR A 193 -9.07 -5.65 -28.20
C TYR A 193 -7.78 -5.02 -28.73
N ASN A 194 -6.84 -4.80 -27.82
CA ASN A 194 -5.51 -4.29 -28.10
C ASN A 194 -4.43 -5.24 -27.55
N ASP A 195 -3.19 -5.07 -27.99
CA ASP A 195 -2.05 -5.65 -27.29
C ASP A 195 -1.97 -5.07 -25.87
N TYR A 196 -1.70 -5.94 -24.89
CA TYR A 196 -1.70 -5.54 -23.48
C TYR A 196 -0.57 -4.55 -23.11
N LEU A 197 0.55 -4.55 -23.85
CA LEU A 197 1.66 -3.64 -23.60
C LEU A 197 1.29 -2.22 -24.00
N ASP A 198 0.68 -2.07 -25.17
CA ASP A 198 0.22 -0.79 -25.72
C ASP A 198 -0.89 -0.21 -24.84
N GLU A 199 -1.89 -1.02 -24.50
CA GLU A 199 -2.97 -0.61 -23.59
C GLU A 199 -2.42 -0.25 -22.20
N GLY A 200 -1.47 -1.04 -21.70
CA GLY A 200 -0.79 -0.75 -20.45
C GLY A 200 0.02 0.55 -20.49
N GLU A 201 0.63 0.89 -21.63
CA GLU A 201 1.35 2.16 -21.79
C GLU A 201 0.40 3.35 -21.83
N ALA A 202 -0.69 3.25 -22.58
CA ALA A 202 -1.73 4.26 -22.62
C ALA A 202 -2.33 4.49 -21.23
N ALA A 203 -2.69 3.42 -20.52
CA ALA A 203 -3.21 3.50 -19.16
C ALA A 203 -2.19 4.12 -18.18
N ARG A 204 -0.90 3.76 -18.27
CA ARG A 204 0.16 4.38 -17.46
C ARG A 204 0.31 5.87 -17.73
N LYS A 205 0.19 6.30 -18.99
CA LYS A 205 0.25 7.72 -19.37
C LYS A 205 -0.95 8.47 -18.78
N ALA A 206 -2.16 7.96 -18.99
CA ALA A 206 -3.39 8.57 -18.45
C ALA A 206 -3.37 8.64 -16.91
N LEU A 207 -2.86 7.61 -16.23
CA LEU A 207 -2.69 7.60 -14.78
C LEU A 207 -1.70 8.68 -14.32
N LYS A 208 -0.56 8.83 -14.99
CA LYS A 208 0.42 9.89 -14.67
C LYS A 208 -0.17 11.29 -14.83
N GLU A 209 -0.97 11.52 -15.87
CA GLU A 209 -1.65 12.80 -16.08
C GLU A 209 -2.68 13.07 -14.97
N SER A 210 -3.43 12.04 -14.56
CA SER A 210 -4.40 12.12 -13.46
C SER A 210 -3.71 12.43 -12.12
N VAL A 211 -2.60 11.75 -11.81
CA VAL A 211 -1.79 12.01 -10.62
C VAL A 211 -1.24 13.44 -10.64
N ALA A 212 -0.67 13.88 -11.77
CA ALA A 212 -0.18 15.25 -11.91
C ALA A 212 -1.29 16.30 -11.74
N SER A 213 -2.53 15.99 -12.12
CA SER A 213 -3.69 16.84 -11.86
C SER A 213 -3.98 16.94 -10.36
N CYS A 214 -4.00 15.81 -9.64
CA CYS A 214 -4.17 15.79 -8.19
C CYS A 214 -3.05 16.56 -7.47
N ASP A 215 -1.79 16.38 -7.88
CA ASP A 215 -0.63 17.05 -7.30
C ASP A 215 -0.72 18.59 -7.43
N ARG A 216 -1.42 19.11 -8.43
CA ARG A 216 -1.67 20.55 -8.59
C ARG A 216 -2.77 21.07 -7.66
N VAL A 217 -3.76 20.24 -7.34
CA VAL A 217 -4.92 20.61 -6.51
C VAL A 217 -4.64 20.43 -5.02
N ILE A 218 -3.77 19.49 -4.64
CA ILE A 218 -3.41 19.24 -3.24
C ILE A 218 -2.86 20.51 -2.53
N PRO A 219 -1.87 21.24 -3.06
CA PRO A 219 -1.31 22.42 -2.39
C PRO A 219 -2.33 23.52 -2.05
N PRO A 220 -3.17 24.02 -2.99
CA PRO A 220 -4.13 25.07 -2.65
C PRO A 220 -5.21 24.59 -1.66
N VAL A 221 -5.60 23.32 -1.70
CA VAL A 221 -6.54 22.76 -0.71
C VAL A 221 -5.90 22.70 0.67
N THR A 222 -4.66 22.22 0.78
CA THR A 222 -3.91 22.19 2.04
C THR A 222 -3.70 23.60 2.61
N GLU A 223 -3.40 24.58 1.75
CA GLU A 223 -3.28 25.98 2.15
C GLU A 223 -4.62 26.54 2.66
N ALA A 224 -5.73 26.26 1.96
CA ALA A 224 -7.06 26.67 2.39
C ALA A 224 -7.43 26.09 3.76
N ILE A 225 -7.09 24.82 4.02
CA ILE A 225 -7.27 24.18 5.34
C ILE A 225 -6.46 24.91 6.41
N ALA A 226 -5.17 25.13 6.17
CA ALA A 226 -4.29 25.83 7.13
C ALA A 226 -4.76 27.27 7.43
N ASN A 227 -5.25 27.97 6.41
CA ASN A 227 -5.84 29.31 6.57
C ASN A 227 -7.13 29.27 7.40
N GLY A 228 -7.98 28.25 7.18
CA GLY A 228 -9.18 28.02 7.99
C GLY A 228 -8.86 27.74 9.46
N GLU A 229 -7.88 26.89 9.74
CA GLU A 229 -7.41 26.61 11.10
C GLU A 229 -6.89 27.88 11.80
N LYS A 230 -6.08 28.69 11.10
CA LYS A 230 -5.59 29.97 11.62
C LYS A 230 -6.74 30.95 11.91
N MET A 231 -7.76 30.99 11.05
CA MET A 231 -8.92 31.86 11.27
C MET A 231 -9.70 31.43 12.51
N LEU A 232 -9.87 30.12 12.75
CA LEU A 232 -10.50 29.60 13.96
C LEU A 232 -9.72 30.02 15.23
N GLU A 233 -8.39 29.94 15.19
CA GLU A 233 -7.54 30.38 16.29
C GLU A 233 -7.68 31.89 16.57
N GLN A 234 -7.65 32.73 15.52
CA GLN A 234 -7.85 34.17 15.66
C GLN A 234 -9.22 34.54 16.24
N ILE A 235 -10.28 33.83 15.84
CA ILE A 235 -11.63 34.01 16.39
C ILE A 235 -11.64 33.66 17.89
N ALA A 236 -10.98 32.57 18.27
CA ALA A 236 -10.87 32.17 19.67
C ALA A 236 -10.13 33.22 20.52
N THR A 237 -9.01 33.77 20.01
CA THR A 237 -8.26 34.84 20.70
C THR A 237 -9.09 36.10 20.85
N ARG A 238 -9.69 36.61 19.77
CA ARG A 238 -10.53 37.82 19.81
C ARG A 238 -11.72 37.69 20.76
N LYS A 239 -12.30 36.49 20.86
CA LYS A 239 -13.38 36.22 21.80
C LYS A 239 -12.93 36.43 23.24
N GLU A 240 -11.73 35.97 23.61
CA GLU A 240 -11.19 36.15 24.96
C GLU A 240 -10.76 37.60 25.21
N GLU A 241 -10.19 38.29 24.20
CA GLU A 241 -9.89 39.72 24.27
C GLU A 241 -11.15 40.54 24.57
N VAL A 242 -12.23 40.37 23.79
CA VAL A 242 -13.50 41.07 24.01
C VAL A 242 -14.10 40.73 25.38
N ARG A 243 -13.99 39.48 25.84
CA ARG A 243 -14.44 39.09 27.19
C ARG A 243 -13.66 39.83 28.28
N GLN A 244 -12.36 40.02 28.09
CA GLN A 244 -11.51 40.72 29.02
C GLN A 244 -11.81 42.23 29.02
N GLU A 245 -11.94 42.85 27.85
CA GLU A 245 -12.33 44.25 27.70
C GLU A 245 -13.67 44.56 28.39
N ILE A 246 -14.67 43.68 28.25
CA ILE A 246 -15.95 43.82 28.95
C ILE A 246 -15.74 43.82 30.47
N LYS A 247 -14.95 42.87 31.01
CA LYS A 247 -14.69 42.80 32.46
C LYS A 247 -14.00 44.05 32.98
N GLU A 248 -12.95 44.50 32.29
CA GLU A 248 -12.17 45.69 32.66
C GLU A 248 -13.05 46.94 32.67
N MET A 249 -13.88 47.13 31.64
CA MET A 249 -14.83 48.25 31.58
C MET A 249 -15.82 48.24 32.77
N PHE A 250 -16.34 47.07 33.16
CA PHE A 250 -17.22 46.96 34.32
C PHE A 250 -16.50 47.20 35.65
N GLU A 251 -15.22 46.83 35.77
CA GLU A 251 -14.39 47.12 36.95
C GLU A 251 -14.11 48.62 37.07
N GLU A 252 -13.79 49.29 35.97
CA GLU A 252 -13.59 50.75 35.93
C GLU A 252 -14.86 51.51 36.34
N LEU A 253 -16.03 51.11 35.82
CA LEU A 253 -17.31 51.72 36.18
C LEU A 253 -17.64 51.55 37.67
N LYS A 254 -17.39 50.37 38.24
CA LYS A 254 -17.55 50.12 39.68
C LYS A 254 -16.62 51.03 40.49
N ALA A 255 -15.35 51.09 40.12
CA ALA A 255 -14.37 51.95 40.80
C ALA A 255 -14.77 53.44 40.76
N ALA A 256 -15.31 53.91 39.63
CA ALA A 256 -15.81 55.28 39.49
C ALA A 256 -17.03 55.55 40.40
N LEU A 257 -17.97 54.61 40.47
CA LEU A 257 -19.14 54.68 41.36
C LEU A 257 -18.73 54.68 42.83
N ASP A 258 -17.83 53.78 43.23
CA ASP A 258 -17.32 53.69 44.61
C ASP A 258 -16.60 54.99 45.02
N LYS A 259 -15.79 55.54 44.12
CA LYS A 259 -15.14 56.84 44.34
C LYS A 259 -16.17 57.94 44.57
N ARG A 260 -17.21 58.03 43.73
CA ARG A 260 -18.26 59.05 43.86
C ARG A 260 -19.07 58.89 45.16
N CYS A 261 -19.35 57.65 45.56
CA CYS A 261 -20.02 57.34 46.83
C CYS A 261 -19.19 57.84 48.01
N ASN A 262 -17.90 57.49 48.04
CA ASN A 262 -16.97 57.92 49.08
C ASN A 262 -16.84 59.46 49.16
N ASP A 263 -16.82 60.15 48.03
CA ASP A 263 -16.78 61.62 47.99
C ASP A 263 -18.04 62.27 48.61
N LEU A 264 -19.22 61.68 48.41
CA LEU A 264 -20.49 62.17 48.96
C LEU A 264 -20.66 61.89 50.46
N LEU A 265 -20.07 60.80 50.94
CA LEU A 265 -20.09 60.41 52.36
C LEU A 265 -19.07 61.17 53.21
N ARG A 266 -18.17 61.97 52.61
CA ARG A 266 -17.25 62.82 53.36
C ARG A 266 -18.03 63.91 54.11
N PRO A 267 -17.86 64.04 55.44
CA PRO A 267 -18.55 65.07 56.21
C PRO A 267 -18.14 66.47 55.73
N ARG A 268 -19.13 67.35 55.52
CA ARG A 268 -18.90 68.77 55.23
C ARG A 268 -18.25 69.43 56.45
N GLN A 269 -17.02 69.93 56.29
CA GLN A 269 -16.40 70.86 57.22
C GLN A 269 -17.00 72.26 57.07
#